data_AF-A0A359H7A7-F1
#
_entry.id   AF-A0A359H7A7-F1
#
_cell.length_a   1.000
_cell.length_b   1.000
_cell.length_c   1.000
_cell.angle_alpha   90.00
_cell.angle_beta   90.00
_cell.angle_gamma   90.00
#
_symmetry.space_group_name_H-M   'P 1'
#
loop_
_entity.id
_entity.type
_entity.pdbx_description
1 polymer ?
#
loop_
_entity_poly.entity_id
_entity_poly.type
_entity_poly.pdbx_seq_one_letter_code
_entity_poly.pdbx_strand_id
1 'polypeptide(L)' 'MVSYYLTSEVTHRNLNDGTIEGIRHKYLPVFSVQYHPEASPGPQESAYLFDEYIDIMRTNRGE' A
#
# COMPACT_ATOMS: atom_id res chain seq x y z
N MET A 1 -15.94 -23.35 -9.21
CA MET A 1 -15.53 -22.15 -8.45
C MET A 1 -14.35 -21.55 -9.21
N VAL A 2 -14.57 -20.49 -9.99
CA VAL A 2 -13.50 -19.89 -10.79
C VAL A 2 -12.67 -19.02 -9.87
N SER A 3 -11.51 -19.51 -9.45
CA SER A 3 -10.52 -18.69 -8.75
C SER A 3 -9.90 -17.76 -9.80
N TYR A 4 -10.47 -16.58 -9.97
CA TYR A 4 -9.79 -15.51 -10.71
C TYR A 4 -8.43 -15.31 -10.03
N TYR A 5 -7.34 -15.44 -10.78
CA TYR A 5 -6.00 -15.16 -10.29
C TYR A 5 -5.93 -13.68 -9.89
N LEU A 6 -6.24 -13.37 -8.62
CA LEU A 6 -6.14 -12.00 -8.12
C LEU A 6 -4.67 -11.64 -8.04
N THR A 7 -4.26 -10.67 -8.86
CA THR A 7 -2.89 -10.16 -8.95
C THR A 7 -2.53 -9.25 -7.78
N SER A 8 -3.53 -8.81 -7.00
CA SER A 8 -3.37 -7.94 -5.84
C SER A 8 -3.89 -8.60 -4.57
N GLU A 9 -3.40 -8.14 -3.43
CA GLU A 9 -3.84 -8.51 -2.09
C GLU A 9 -4.22 -7.28 -1.26
N VAL A 10 -5.13 -7.45 -0.30
CA VAL A 10 -5.55 -6.39 0.63
C VAL A 10 -4.51 -6.27 1.73
N THR A 11 -3.98 -5.06 1.94
CA THR A 11 -2.99 -4.78 2.99
C THR A 11 -3.61 -4.09 4.20
N HIS A 12 -4.63 -3.24 3.98
CA HIS A 12 -5.28 -2.48 5.03
C HIS A 12 -6.81 -2.53 4.87
N ARG A 13 -7.50 -2.56 6.00
CA ARG A 13 -8.96 -2.43 6.07
C ARG A 13 -9.34 -1.37 7.10
N ASN A 14 -10.39 -0.63 6.79
CA ASN A 14 -10.99 0.31 7.71
C ASN A 14 -11.61 -0.46 8.89
N LEU A 15 -11.32 -0.04 10.12
CA LEU A 15 -11.82 -0.72 11.31
C LEU A 15 -13.31 -0.48 11.57
N ASN A 16 -13.89 0.60 11.03
CA ASN A 16 -15.28 0.96 11.29
C ASN A 16 -16.26 0.20 10.38
N ASP A 17 -15.91 0.04 9.10
CA ASP A 17 -16.83 -0.50 8.09
C ASP A 17 -16.25 -1.65 7.25
N GLY A 18 -14.97 -1.99 7.45
CA GLY A 18 -14.31 -3.08 6.73
C GLY A 18 -13.96 -2.78 5.27
N THR A 19 -14.12 -1.53 4.81
CA THR A 19 -13.70 -1.12 3.46
C THR A 19 -12.20 -1.31 3.26
N ILE A 20 -11.78 -1.50 2.01
CA ILE A 20 -10.36 -1.70 1.66
C ILE A 20 -9.65 -0.34 1.68
N GLU A 21 -8.59 -0.25 2.47
CA GLU A 21 -7.81 0.98 2.65
C GLU A 21 -6.40 0.88 2.03
N GLY A 22 -6.02 -0.31 1.56
CA GLY A 22 -4.73 -0.52 0.91
C GLY A 22 -4.66 -1.83 0.14
N ILE A 23 -3.91 -1.80 -0.95
CA ILE A 23 -3.64 -2.96 -1.81
C ILE A 23 -2.16 -3.02 -2.18
N ARG A 24 -1.71 -4.25 -2.47
CA ARG A 24 -0.36 -4.52 -3.00
C ARG A 24 -0.44 -5.51 -4.14
N HIS A 25 0.36 -5.30 -5.18
CA HIS A 25 0.52 -6.27 -6.25
C HIS A 25 1.42 -7.43 -5.80
N LYS A 26 1.02 -8.67 -6.06
CA LYS A 26 1.75 -9.87 -5.59
C LYS A 26 3.11 -10.09 -6.23
N TYR A 27 3.29 -9.57 -7.44
CA TYR A 27 4.46 -9.86 -8.29
C TYR A 27 5.27 -8.62 -8.69
N LEU A 28 4.73 -7.42 -8.44
CA LEU A 28 5.35 -6.16 -8.85
C LEU A 28 5.49 -5.30 -7.61
N PRO A 29 6.55 -4.47 -7.50
CA PRO A 29 6.75 -3.59 -6.36
C PRO A 29 5.82 -2.37 -6.45
N VAL A 30 4.52 -2.62 -6.40
CA VAL A 30 3.44 -1.62 -6.56
C VAL A 30 2.47 -1.79 -5.41
N PHE A 31 2.17 -0.70 -4.73
CA PHE A 31 1.15 -0.63 -3.69
C PHE A 31 0.42 0.70 -3.76
N SER A 32 -0.74 0.77 -3.11
CA SER A 32 -1.48 2.02 -2.91
C SER A 32 -2.25 1.97 -1.60
N VAL A 33 -2.53 3.15 -1.06
CA VAL A 33 -3.43 3.35 0.09
C VAL A 33 -4.52 4.34 -0.29
N GLN A 34 -5.67 4.26 0.39
CA GLN A 34 -6.83 5.12 0.15
C GLN A 34 -6.78 6.40 1.00
N TYR A 35 -6.14 6.35 2.17
CA TYR A 35 -5.95 7.49 3.06
C TYR A 35 -4.73 8.34 2.69
N HIS A 36 -4.53 9.44 3.43
CA HIS A 36 -3.46 10.42 3.25
C HIS A 36 -2.25 10.12 4.15
N PRO A 37 -1.22 9.40 3.68
CA PRO A 37 -0.05 9.08 4.49
C PRO A 37 0.82 10.29 4.83
N GLU A 38 0.69 11.39 4.10
CA GLU A 38 1.38 12.66 4.31
C GLU A 38 0.84 13.46 5.51
N ALA A 39 -0.35 13.10 5.99
CA ALA A 39 -1.10 13.83 7.01
C ALA A 39 -1.27 15.34 6.66
N SER A 40 -1.35 16.21 7.67
CA SER A 40 -1.49 17.68 7.55
C SER A 40 -2.88 18.20 7.12
N PRO A 41 -3.88 18.20 8.03
CA PRO A 41 -3.81 17.79 9.43
C PRO A 41 -3.97 16.27 9.57
N GLY A 42 -3.53 15.70 10.69
CA GLY A 42 -3.70 14.28 10.98
C GLY A 42 -2.48 13.66 11.63
N PRO A 43 -2.57 12.38 11.98
CA PRO A 43 -1.51 11.69 12.71
C PRO A 43 -0.51 11.08 11.70
N GLN A 44 0.76 10.96 12.09
CA GLN A 44 1.88 10.66 11.16
C GLN A 44 2.25 9.18 11.07
N GLU A 45 1.43 8.28 11.62
CA GLU A 45 1.74 6.84 11.76
C GLU A 45 1.88 6.14 10.40
N SER A 46 1.40 6.75 9.32
CA SER A 46 1.49 6.21 7.96
C SER A 46 2.66 6.74 7.13
N ALA A 47 3.53 7.59 7.71
CA ALA A 47 4.65 8.18 6.98
C ALA A 47 5.68 7.15 6.47
N TYR A 48 5.75 5.96 7.09
CA TYR A 48 6.64 4.86 6.66
C TYR A 48 6.38 4.40 5.22
N LEU A 49 5.20 4.65 4.67
CA LEU A 49 4.86 4.30 3.28
C LEU A 49 5.72 5.10 2.28
N PHE A 50 6.19 6.29 2.66
CA PHE A 50 7.16 7.04 1.84
C PHE A 50 8.53 6.38 1.85
N ASP A 51 8.99 5.89 3.00
CA ASP A 51 10.26 5.15 3.10
C ASP A 51 10.22 3.89 2.23
N GLU A 52 9.11 3.14 2.30
CA GLU A 52 8.91 1.96 1.46
C GLU A 52 8.92 2.31 -0.04
N TYR A 53 8.28 3.40 -0.44
CA TYR A 53 8.31 3.88 -1.82
C TYR A 53 9.73 4.22 -2.28
N ILE A 54 10.51 4.90 -1.43
CA ILE A 54 11.91 5.23 -1.73
C ILE A 54 12.77 3.97 -1.88
N ASP A 55 12.58 2.98 -1.02
CA ASP A 55 13.33 1.72 -1.10
C ASP A 55 13.02 0.93 -2.38
N ILE A 56 11.77 0.95 -2.84
CA ILE A 56 11.40 0.41 -4.16
C ILE A 56 12.15 1.16 -5.28
N MET A 57 12.21 2.49 -5.20
CA MET A 57 12.91 3.31 -6.19
C MET A 57 14.42 3.04 -6.22
N ARG A 58 15.06 2.84 -5.06
CA ARG A 58 16.48 2.47 -4.94
C ARG A 58 16.74 1.08 -5.54
N THR A 59 15.93 0.10 -5.15
CA THR A 59 16.02 -1.28 -5.64
C THR A 59 15.90 -1.33 -7.17
N ASN A 60 14.95 -0.59 -7.75
CA ASN A 60 14.77 -0.52 -9.20
C ASN A 60 15.92 0.18 -9.94
N ARG A 61 16.72 1.01 -9.24
CA ARG A 61 17.96 1.60 -9.77
C ARG A 61 19.21 0.72 -9.56
N GLY A 62 19.09 -0.39 -8.83
CA GLY A 62 20.21 -1.27 -8.49
C GLY A 62 21.14 -0.69 -7.42
N GLU A 63 20.63 0.22 -6.59
CA GLU A 63 21.30 0.80 -5.42
C GLU A 63 21.20 -0.09 -4.17
#